data_AF-A0A973A964-F1
#
_entry.id   AF-A0A973A964-F1
#
_cell.length_a   1.000
_cell.length_b   1.000
_cell.length_c   1.000
_cell.angle_alpha   90.00
_cell.angle_beta   90.00
_cell.angle_gamma   90.00
#
_symmetry.space_group_name_H-M   'P 1'
#
loop_
_entity.id
_entity.type
_entity.pdbx_description
1 polymer ?
#
loop_
_entity_poly.entity_id
_entity_poly.type
_entity_poly.pdbx_seq_one_letter_code
_entity_poly.pdbx_strand_id
1 'polypeptide(L)'
;GLSCVSAGLNNNIVIAVQGSPDLAPQESKNYNLGVVFRFDNGLDISADYFNFEYTDLIAQSEGAQAIVNNDCADDGVPNDPRVIRDGSGQLRQVNTEFVNVGQVETSGLDTTVRYSIDAGPGTLLLDASATYVLNFDVTNDDVSFDGAGSRNFSNNFSTLPELRANVGATYLMGGHSITGKFRYIDEYKNDQSNNGIVEAWEVFDAQYTYTMNGLIGEGDTTLSIGANNIFDEDPPALTRLDSDGNPLPYQSASAGGLITNGLTDRPGYDDRAGHDLRGRIVYVKFSQGF
;
A
#
# COMPACT_ATOMS: atom_id res chain seq x y z
N GLY A 1 -31.21 26.32 13.27
CA GLY A 1 -31.08 25.02 12.60
C GLY A 1 -29.63 24.59 12.70
N LEU A 2 -29.36 23.30 12.57
CA LEU A 2 -28.00 22.83 12.33
C LEU A 2 -27.54 23.36 10.97
N SER A 3 -26.27 23.73 10.87
CA SER A 3 -25.65 24.25 9.64
C SER A 3 -24.25 23.65 9.54
N CYS A 4 -23.82 23.27 8.33
CA CYS A 4 -22.48 22.78 8.08
C CYS A 4 -21.46 23.91 8.20
N VAL A 5 -20.86 24.05 9.37
CA VAL A 5 -19.78 25.02 9.63
C VAL A 5 -18.59 24.31 10.23
N SER A 6 -17.41 24.46 9.64
CA SER A 6 -16.18 23.99 10.26
C SER A 6 -15.90 24.81 11.51
N ALA A 7 -16.08 24.21 12.69
CA ALA A 7 -15.90 24.89 13.96
C ALA A 7 -14.44 24.92 14.45
N GLY A 8 -13.51 24.25 13.74
CA GLY A 8 -12.10 24.17 14.15
C GLY A 8 -11.87 23.48 15.50
N LEU A 9 -12.83 22.68 15.97
CA LEU A 9 -12.75 21.98 17.26
C LEU A 9 -12.24 20.56 17.08
N ASN A 10 -11.28 20.16 17.90
CA ASN A 10 -10.86 18.76 18.00
C ASN A 10 -11.96 17.94 18.65
N ASN A 11 -12.39 16.88 17.97
CA ASN A 11 -13.48 16.05 18.43
C ASN A 11 -13.13 14.59 18.24
N ASN A 12 -13.35 13.78 19.27
CA ASN A 12 -13.18 12.35 19.17
C ASN A 12 -14.50 11.75 18.66
N ILE A 13 -14.44 11.11 17.50
CA ILE A 13 -15.61 10.60 16.79
C ILE A 13 -15.50 9.07 16.76
N VAL A 14 -16.58 8.40 17.15
CA VAL A 14 -16.66 6.94 17.04
C VAL A 14 -17.05 6.57 15.62
N ILE A 15 -16.28 5.68 14.98
CA ILE A 15 -16.69 5.06 13.71
C ILE A 15 -17.27 3.69 14.06
N ALA A 16 -18.57 3.52 13.88
CA ALA A 16 -19.25 2.24 14.11
C ALA A 16 -19.45 1.54 12.77
N VAL A 17 -18.90 0.33 12.64
CA VAL A 17 -19.10 -0.52 11.45
C VAL A 17 -20.15 -1.56 11.76
N GLN A 18 -21.21 -1.60 10.97
CA GLN A 18 -22.37 -2.46 11.17
C GLN A 18 -22.56 -3.43 10.00
N GLY A 19 -23.12 -4.61 10.28
CA GLY A 19 -23.58 -5.50 9.21
C GLY A 19 -24.90 -5.00 8.61
N SER A 20 -25.14 -5.30 7.33
CA SER A 20 -26.40 -5.00 6.66
C SER A 20 -27.24 -6.29 6.49
N PRO A 21 -28.55 -6.25 6.77
CA PRO A 21 -29.45 -7.38 6.52
C PRO A 21 -29.73 -7.60 5.03
N ASP A 22 -29.43 -6.61 4.17
CA ASP A 22 -29.76 -6.60 2.75
C ASP A 22 -28.62 -7.12 1.86
N LEU A 23 -27.59 -7.74 2.46
CA LEU A 23 -26.44 -8.28 1.73
C LEU A 23 -26.82 -9.50 0.89
N ALA A 24 -26.51 -9.44 -0.40
CA ALA A 24 -26.46 -10.61 -1.27
C ALA A 24 -25.16 -11.40 -1.02
N PRO A 25 -25.18 -12.74 -1.17
CA PRO A 25 -23.96 -13.53 -1.16
C PRO A 25 -22.99 -13.10 -2.26
N GLN A 26 -21.72 -12.93 -1.90
CA GLN A 26 -20.66 -12.65 -2.86
C GLN A 26 -20.27 -13.90 -3.66
N GLU A 27 -20.10 -13.75 -4.97
CA GLU A 27 -19.58 -14.78 -5.87
C GLU A 27 -18.27 -14.35 -6.52
N SER A 28 -17.48 -15.32 -6.99
CA SER A 28 -16.25 -15.04 -7.74
C SER A 28 -16.03 -16.03 -8.88
N LYS A 29 -15.51 -15.52 -10.00
CA LYS A 29 -14.96 -16.31 -11.11
C LYS A 29 -13.50 -15.91 -11.27
N ASN A 30 -12.63 -16.91 -11.31
CA ASN A 30 -11.19 -16.69 -11.36
C ASN A 30 -10.58 -17.49 -12.50
N TYR A 31 -9.82 -16.82 -13.35
CA TYR A 31 -9.04 -17.42 -14.43
C TYR A 31 -7.56 -17.14 -14.20
N ASN A 32 -6.73 -18.18 -14.35
CA ASN A 32 -5.29 -18.04 -14.31
C ASN A 32 -4.68 -18.90 -15.42
N LEU A 33 -3.78 -18.30 -16.21
CA LEU A 33 -3.04 -18.98 -17.27
C LEU A 33 -1.55 -18.69 -17.12
N GLY A 34 -0.80 -19.74 -16.79
CA GLY A 34 0.64 -19.67 -16.56
C GLY A 34 1.46 -20.38 -17.63
N VAL A 35 2.64 -19.82 -17.93
CA VAL A 35 3.70 -20.49 -18.70
C VAL A 35 5.00 -20.47 -17.90
N VAL A 36 5.74 -21.58 -17.95
CA VAL A 36 7.04 -21.72 -17.29
C VAL A 36 8.05 -22.25 -18.29
N PHE A 37 9.13 -21.51 -18.47
CA PHE A 37 10.29 -21.89 -19.26
C PHE A 37 11.45 -22.17 -18.32
N ARG A 38 12.04 -23.35 -18.45
CA ARG A 38 13.26 -23.74 -17.75
C ARG A 38 14.32 -24.10 -18.77
N PHE A 39 15.46 -23.45 -18.68
CA PHE A 39 16.57 -23.64 -19.60
C PHE A 39 17.72 -24.33 -18.88
N ASP A 40 18.43 -25.22 -19.59
CA ASP A 40 19.55 -25.98 -19.03
C ASP A 40 20.75 -25.12 -18.61
N ASN A 41 20.76 -23.84 -18.99
CA ASN A 41 21.78 -22.87 -18.59
C ASN A 41 21.50 -22.22 -17.22
N GLY A 42 20.46 -22.62 -16.50
CA GLY A 42 20.12 -22.09 -15.18
C GLY A 42 19.16 -20.89 -15.19
N LEU A 43 18.59 -20.55 -16.36
CA LEU A 43 17.55 -19.53 -16.50
C LEU A 43 16.17 -20.18 -16.34
N ASP A 44 15.35 -19.61 -15.45
CA ASP A 44 13.95 -19.92 -15.27
C ASP A 44 13.12 -18.65 -15.48
N ILE A 45 12.06 -18.75 -16.27
CA ILE A 45 11.09 -17.66 -16.49
C ILE A 45 9.70 -18.23 -16.26
N SER A 46 8.90 -17.56 -15.44
CA SER A 46 7.45 -17.80 -15.35
C SER A 46 6.69 -16.52 -15.63
N ALA A 47 5.56 -16.66 -16.30
CA ALA A 47 4.61 -15.58 -16.50
C ALA A 47 3.19 -16.14 -16.35
N ASP A 48 2.39 -15.47 -15.54
CA ASP A 48 1.02 -15.86 -15.20
C ASP A 48 0.09 -14.67 -15.51
N TYR A 49 -0.90 -14.90 -16.35
CA TYR A 49 -2.02 -13.98 -16.51
C TYR A 49 -3.11 -14.35 -15.52
N PHE A 50 -3.55 -13.39 -14.70
CA PHE A 50 -4.68 -13.55 -13.81
C PHE A 50 -5.85 -12.65 -14.24
N ASN A 51 -7.07 -13.14 -14.03
CA ASN A 51 -8.30 -12.36 -14.14
C ASN A 51 -9.27 -12.85 -13.05
N PHE A 52 -9.74 -11.92 -12.23
CA PHE A 52 -10.65 -12.17 -11.13
C PHE A 52 -11.87 -11.27 -11.29
N GLU A 53 -13.04 -11.90 -11.35
CA GLU A 53 -14.34 -11.23 -11.43
C GLU A 53 -15.11 -11.56 -10.16
N TYR A 54 -15.37 -10.56 -9.33
CA TYR A 54 -16.24 -10.65 -8.16
C TYR A 54 -17.60 -10.05 -8.50
N THR A 55 -18.67 -10.77 -8.16
CA THR A 55 -20.05 -10.28 -8.25
C THR A 55 -20.61 -10.14 -6.84
N ASP A 56 -21.39 -9.09 -6.61
CA ASP A 56 -21.93 -8.75 -5.30
C ASP A 56 -20.82 -8.63 -4.24
N LEU A 57 -19.68 -8.01 -4.61
CA LEU A 57 -18.54 -7.83 -3.70
C LEU A 57 -19.00 -7.11 -2.44
N ILE A 58 -18.83 -7.72 -1.27
CA ILE A 58 -19.19 -7.10 0.00
C ILE A 58 -18.00 -6.26 0.46
N ALA A 59 -18.17 -4.95 0.47
CA ALA A 59 -17.20 -4.02 1.02
C ALA A 59 -17.86 -3.07 2.01
N GLN A 60 -17.06 -2.44 2.87
CA GLN A 60 -17.56 -1.33 3.66
C GLN A 60 -18.05 -0.24 2.69
N SER A 61 -19.22 0.34 2.97
CA SER A 61 -19.74 1.54 2.30
C SER A 61 -18.78 2.72 2.46
N GLU A 62 -19.15 3.87 1.87
CA GLU A 62 -18.38 5.13 1.95
C GLU A 62 -17.69 5.34 3.30
N GLY A 63 -16.42 5.75 3.29
CA GLY A 63 -15.69 6.05 4.52
C GLY A 63 -16.37 7.13 5.36
N ALA A 64 -16.23 7.06 6.69
CA ALA A 64 -16.92 7.97 7.63
C ALA A 64 -16.72 9.47 7.31
N GLN A 65 -15.55 9.86 6.79
CA GLN A 65 -15.30 11.23 6.37
C GLN A 65 -16.09 11.62 5.11
N ALA A 66 -16.22 10.71 4.13
CA ALA A 66 -17.01 10.94 2.94
C ALA A 66 -18.50 11.07 3.27
N ILE A 67 -19.03 10.22 4.17
CA ILE A 67 -20.41 10.33 4.67
C ILE A 67 -20.67 11.71 5.26
N VAL A 68 -19.77 12.20 6.12
CA VAL A 68 -19.92 13.53 6.75
C VAL A 68 -19.80 14.67 5.73
N ASN A 69 -18.93 14.54 4.73
CA ASN A 69 -18.80 15.52 3.66
C ASN A 69 -20.06 15.57 2.79
N ASN A 70 -20.60 14.39 2.42
CA ASN A 70 -21.79 14.24 1.57
C ASN A 70 -23.07 14.71 2.30
N ASP A 71 -23.22 14.41 3.60
CA ASP A 71 -24.28 14.95 4.49
C ASP A 71 -24.38 16.48 4.39
N CYS A 72 -23.25 17.16 4.19
CA CYS A 72 -23.20 18.60 4.04
C CYS A 72 -23.25 19.11 2.59
N ALA A 73 -22.86 18.28 1.61
CA ALA A 73 -22.76 18.67 0.21
C ALA A 73 -24.06 18.46 -0.58
N ASP A 74 -24.99 17.64 -0.07
CA ASP A 74 -26.27 17.34 -0.73
C ASP A 74 -27.24 18.55 -0.71
N ASP A 75 -27.81 18.87 0.45
CA ASP A 75 -28.78 19.95 0.63
C ASP A 75 -28.32 21.06 1.60
N GLY A 76 -27.11 20.93 2.14
CA GLY A 76 -26.53 21.83 3.15
C GLY A 76 -27.13 21.66 4.55
N VAL A 77 -27.98 20.65 4.77
CA VAL A 77 -28.64 20.33 6.03
C VAL A 77 -28.07 19.03 6.59
N PRO A 78 -27.48 19.03 7.81
CA PRO A 78 -26.96 17.81 8.41
C PRO A 78 -28.11 16.89 8.85
N ASN A 79 -28.53 15.97 7.98
CA ASN A 79 -29.71 15.12 8.14
C ASN A 79 -29.48 13.64 7.80
N ASP A 80 -28.27 13.26 7.37
CA ASP A 80 -27.92 11.87 7.09
C ASP A 80 -28.06 11.03 8.37
N PRO A 81 -28.92 9.99 8.39
CA PRO A 81 -29.15 9.16 9.56
C PRO A 81 -27.90 8.39 10.01
N ARG A 82 -26.89 8.24 9.15
CA ARG A 82 -25.59 7.64 9.47
C ARG A 82 -24.73 8.57 10.34
N VAL A 83 -25.04 9.86 10.40
CA VAL A 83 -24.25 10.89 11.12
C VAL A 83 -24.94 11.26 12.44
N ILE A 84 -24.45 10.71 13.55
CA ILE A 84 -25.02 10.96 14.88
C ILE A 84 -24.34 12.17 15.53
N ARG A 85 -25.16 13.17 15.85
CA ARG A 85 -24.74 14.41 16.53
C ARG A 85 -25.38 14.50 17.92
N ASP A 86 -24.71 15.15 18.87
CA ASP A 86 -25.29 15.40 20.19
C ASP A 86 -26.27 16.58 20.20
N GLY A 87 -26.87 16.87 21.36
CA GLY A 87 -27.85 17.97 21.51
C GLY A 87 -27.30 19.37 21.24
N SER A 88 -25.98 19.53 21.10
CA SER A 88 -25.34 20.79 20.67
C SER A 88 -25.04 20.83 19.17
N GLY A 89 -25.31 19.74 18.43
CA GLY A 89 -25.01 19.59 17.01
C GLY A 89 -23.61 19.07 16.71
N GLN A 90 -22.82 18.73 17.74
CA GLN A 90 -21.47 18.23 17.57
C GLN A 90 -21.49 16.76 17.12
N LEU A 91 -20.72 16.42 16.08
CA LEU A 91 -20.57 15.07 15.56
C LEU A 91 -20.02 14.12 16.64
N ARG A 92 -20.68 13.00 16.93
CA ARG A 92 -20.21 12.02 17.93
C ARG A 92 -19.89 10.68 17.33
N GLN A 93 -20.67 10.26 16.33
CA GLN A 93 -20.51 8.95 15.72
C GLN A 93 -20.91 9.00 14.26
N VAL A 94 -20.19 8.24 13.44
CA VAL A 94 -20.58 7.95 12.06
C VAL A 94 -20.77 6.45 11.95
N ASN A 95 -21.95 6.04 11.51
CA ASN A 95 -22.26 4.65 11.19
C ASN A 95 -21.87 4.39 9.74
N THR A 96 -21.11 3.32 9.53
CA THR A 96 -20.83 2.77 8.21
C THR A 96 -21.36 1.35 8.19
N GLU A 97 -21.85 0.90 7.06
CA GLU A 97 -22.37 -0.45 6.89
C GLU A 97 -21.64 -1.19 5.76
N PHE A 98 -21.80 -2.51 5.70
CA PHE A 98 -21.38 -3.27 4.52
C PHE A 98 -22.44 -3.19 3.44
N VAL A 99 -22.01 -3.03 2.19
CA VAL A 99 -22.87 -3.01 1.00
C VAL A 99 -22.27 -3.92 -0.06
N ASN A 100 -23.11 -4.45 -0.95
CA ASN A 100 -22.64 -5.04 -2.19
C ASN A 100 -22.23 -3.89 -3.13
N VAL A 101 -20.93 -3.68 -3.32
CA VAL A 101 -20.41 -2.57 -4.16
C VAL A 101 -20.53 -2.84 -5.67
N GLY A 102 -21.15 -3.98 -6.04
CA GLY A 102 -21.40 -4.40 -7.41
C GLY A 102 -20.39 -5.42 -7.92
N GLN A 103 -20.02 -5.29 -9.18
CA GLN A 103 -19.05 -6.13 -9.86
C GLN A 103 -17.66 -5.49 -9.79
N VAL A 104 -16.64 -6.29 -9.48
CA VAL A 104 -15.23 -5.89 -9.56
C VAL A 104 -14.48 -6.87 -10.42
N GLU A 105 -13.87 -6.39 -11.50
CA GLU A 105 -13.02 -7.17 -12.38
C GLU A 105 -11.58 -6.65 -12.31
N THR A 106 -10.62 -7.53 -12.05
CA THR A 106 -9.20 -7.17 -12.10
C THR A 106 -8.41 -8.21 -12.86
N SER A 107 -7.49 -7.75 -13.69
CA SER A 107 -6.58 -8.59 -14.44
C SER A 107 -5.18 -8.04 -14.43
N GLY A 108 -4.21 -8.91 -14.67
CA GLY A 108 -2.82 -8.53 -14.67
C GLY A 108 -1.88 -9.66 -15.04
N LEU A 109 -0.60 -9.32 -15.03
CA LEU A 109 0.51 -10.20 -15.33
C LEU A 109 1.44 -10.28 -14.13
N ASP A 110 1.68 -11.50 -13.67
CA ASP A 110 2.74 -11.81 -12.72
C ASP A 110 3.90 -12.45 -13.47
N THR A 111 5.09 -11.85 -13.40
CA THR A 111 6.29 -12.36 -14.05
C THR A 111 7.38 -12.61 -13.03
N THR A 112 8.06 -13.75 -13.14
CA THR A 112 9.27 -14.04 -12.36
C THR A 112 10.37 -14.54 -13.27
N VAL A 113 11.57 -13.98 -13.11
CA VAL A 113 12.79 -14.43 -13.79
C VAL A 113 13.80 -14.80 -12.71
N ARG A 114 14.41 -15.97 -12.83
CA ARG A 114 15.54 -16.39 -11.99
C ARG A 114 16.66 -16.88 -12.88
N TYR A 115 17.89 -16.47 -12.61
CA TYR A 115 19.03 -16.91 -13.38
C TYR A 115 20.22 -17.21 -12.46
N SER A 116 20.71 -18.45 -12.51
CA SER A 116 21.94 -18.86 -11.85
C SER A 116 23.09 -18.88 -12.84
N ILE A 117 24.12 -18.07 -12.59
CA ILE A 117 25.27 -17.90 -13.48
C ILE A 117 26.54 -18.27 -12.73
N ASP A 118 27.34 -19.16 -13.29
CA ASP A 118 28.72 -19.37 -12.80
C ASP A 118 29.55 -18.11 -13.07
N ALA A 119 30.06 -17.50 -12.01
CA ALA A 119 30.75 -16.21 -12.05
C ALA A 119 32.08 -16.31 -11.30
N GLY A 120 33.14 -16.67 -12.03
CA GLY A 120 34.48 -16.82 -11.47
C GLY A 120 34.54 -17.92 -10.40
N PRO A 121 35.00 -17.62 -9.16
CA PRO A 121 35.06 -18.60 -8.07
C PRO A 121 33.71 -18.84 -7.37
N GLY A 122 32.63 -18.20 -7.84
CA GLY A 122 31.33 -18.22 -7.20
C GLY A 122 30.17 -18.33 -8.18
N THR A 123 28.97 -18.06 -7.68
CA THR A 123 27.72 -18.10 -8.44
C THR A 123 26.98 -16.79 -8.24
N LEU A 124 26.57 -16.16 -9.34
CA LEU A 124 25.68 -15.02 -9.34
C LEU A 124 24.25 -15.51 -9.56
N LEU A 125 23.41 -15.30 -8.55
CA LEU A 125 21.97 -15.53 -8.61
C LEU A 125 21.30 -14.19 -8.90
N LEU A 126 20.58 -14.11 -10.00
CA LEU A 126 19.70 -13.00 -10.32
C LEU A 126 18.26 -13.46 -10.13
N ASP A 127 17.46 -12.62 -9.48
CA ASP A 127 16.03 -12.83 -9.32
C ASP A 127 15.29 -11.54 -9.64
N ALA A 128 14.18 -11.63 -10.34
CA ALA A 128 13.29 -10.50 -10.58
C ALA A 128 11.85 -11.00 -10.50
N SER A 129 10.99 -10.29 -9.79
CA SER A 129 9.55 -10.49 -9.81
C SER A 129 8.84 -9.17 -10.03
N ALA A 130 7.79 -9.19 -10.85
CA ALA A 130 6.98 -8.02 -11.13
C ALA A 130 5.51 -8.41 -11.30
N THR A 131 4.63 -7.59 -10.75
CA THR A 131 3.18 -7.65 -10.99
C THR A 131 2.79 -6.39 -11.72
N TYR A 132 2.15 -6.54 -12.87
CA TYR A 132 1.55 -5.46 -13.64
C TYR A 132 0.02 -5.62 -13.68
N VAL A 133 -0.72 -4.72 -13.05
CA VAL A 133 -2.17 -4.66 -13.12
C VAL A 133 -2.57 -4.03 -14.45
N LEU A 134 -3.36 -4.75 -15.24
CA LEU A 134 -3.88 -4.28 -16.52
C LEU A 134 -5.17 -3.48 -16.36
N ASN A 135 -6.04 -3.89 -15.43
CA ASN A 135 -7.25 -3.17 -15.07
C ASN A 135 -7.72 -3.49 -13.64
N PHE A 136 -8.51 -2.57 -13.09
CA PHE A 136 -9.27 -2.77 -11.87
C PHE A 136 -10.63 -2.07 -12.02
N ASP A 137 -11.53 -2.71 -12.75
CA ASP A 137 -12.83 -2.14 -13.09
C ASP A 137 -13.85 -2.43 -11.99
N VAL A 138 -14.48 -1.38 -11.48
CA VAL A 138 -15.56 -1.45 -10.49
C VAL A 138 -16.81 -0.90 -11.14
N THR A 139 -17.90 -1.67 -11.12
CA THR A 139 -19.17 -1.26 -11.73
C THR A 139 -20.36 -1.65 -10.86
N ASN A 140 -21.26 -0.69 -10.60
CA ASN A 140 -22.60 -0.90 -10.06
C ASN A 140 -23.61 0.01 -10.79
N ASP A 141 -24.86 0.03 -10.32
CA ASP A 141 -25.95 0.76 -10.97
C ASP A 141 -25.72 2.29 -11.03
N ASP A 142 -24.92 2.84 -10.11
CA ASP A 142 -24.71 4.29 -9.94
C ASP A 142 -23.29 4.75 -10.33
N VAL A 143 -22.30 3.85 -10.28
CA VAL A 143 -20.87 4.16 -10.34
C VAL A 143 -20.13 3.15 -11.22
N SER A 144 -19.27 3.66 -12.12
CA SER A 144 -18.28 2.85 -12.85
C SER A 144 -16.94 3.58 -12.90
N PHE A 145 -15.86 2.93 -12.49
CA PHE A 145 -14.50 3.48 -12.53
C PHE A 145 -13.43 2.39 -12.66
N ASP A 146 -12.25 2.77 -13.15
CA ASP A 146 -11.03 1.97 -13.13
C ASP A 146 -10.12 2.47 -12.00
N GLY A 147 -9.80 1.58 -11.06
CA GLY A 147 -8.95 1.83 -9.91
C GLY A 147 -7.48 1.48 -10.13
N ALA A 148 -7.08 0.97 -11.30
CA ALA A 148 -5.69 0.70 -11.63
C ALA A 148 -4.91 2.03 -11.78
N GLY A 149 -3.66 2.04 -11.31
CA GLY A 149 -2.83 3.25 -11.33
C GLY A 149 -3.40 4.39 -10.49
N SER A 150 -4.17 4.08 -9.44
CA SER A 150 -4.84 5.07 -8.59
C SER A 150 -4.60 4.82 -7.11
N ARG A 151 -4.61 5.91 -6.33
CA ARG A 151 -4.57 5.87 -4.87
C ARG A 151 -5.86 5.28 -4.28
N ASN A 152 -6.98 5.39 -5.00
CA ASN A 152 -8.29 4.91 -4.57
C ASN A 152 -8.76 5.52 -3.24
N PHE A 153 -8.41 6.78 -2.99
CA PHE A 153 -8.79 7.49 -1.76
C PHE A 153 -10.29 7.82 -1.72
N SER A 154 -10.88 8.10 -2.88
CA SER A 154 -12.28 8.51 -3.00
C SER A 154 -13.27 7.34 -3.03
N ASN A 155 -12.77 6.10 -2.94
CA ASN A 155 -13.56 4.88 -3.02
C ASN A 155 -13.14 3.89 -1.91
N ASN A 156 -13.73 2.68 -1.93
CA ASN A 156 -13.56 1.70 -0.85
C ASN A 156 -12.36 0.75 -1.03
N PHE A 157 -11.57 0.95 -2.09
CA PHE A 157 -10.44 0.09 -2.45
C PHE A 157 -9.12 0.68 -1.98
N SER A 158 -8.08 -0.16 -1.95
CA SER A 158 -6.73 0.24 -1.57
C SER A 158 -5.99 0.86 -2.76
N THR A 159 -4.93 1.61 -2.45
CA THR A 159 -3.99 2.11 -3.45
C THR A 159 -3.43 0.99 -4.32
N LEU A 160 -3.54 1.15 -5.64
CA LEU A 160 -3.24 0.13 -6.62
C LEU A 160 -2.34 0.68 -7.75
N PRO A 161 -1.04 0.85 -7.50
CA PRO A 161 -0.08 1.15 -8.56
C PRO A 161 -0.09 0.04 -9.61
N GLU A 162 0.07 0.38 -10.88
CA GLU A 162 0.03 -0.61 -11.95
C GLU A 162 1.20 -1.59 -11.85
N LEU A 163 2.42 -1.09 -11.60
CA LEU A 163 3.62 -1.90 -11.48
C LEU A 163 4.16 -1.95 -10.05
N ARG A 164 4.44 -3.16 -9.57
CA ARG A 164 5.36 -3.38 -8.43
C ARG A 164 6.41 -4.39 -8.84
N ALA A 165 7.67 -4.10 -8.55
CA ALA A 165 8.78 -4.98 -8.91
C ALA A 165 9.82 -5.13 -7.79
N ASN A 166 10.42 -6.31 -7.72
CA ASN A 166 11.58 -6.61 -6.88
C ASN A 166 12.65 -7.23 -7.77
N VAL A 167 13.89 -6.74 -7.69
CA VAL A 167 15.03 -7.27 -8.43
C VAL A 167 16.17 -7.52 -7.46
N GLY A 168 16.58 -8.79 -7.34
CA GLY A 168 17.68 -9.25 -6.51
C GLY A 168 18.90 -9.68 -7.33
N ALA A 169 20.06 -9.41 -6.76
CA ALA A 169 21.32 -10.00 -7.18
C ALA A 169 22.06 -10.51 -5.95
N THR A 170 22.38 -11.81 -5.93
CA THR A 170 23.15 -12.44 -4.86
C THR A 170 24.38 -13.12 -5.44
N TYR A 171 25.56 -12.69 -5.03
CA TYR A 171 26.81 -13.34 -5.37
C TYR A 171 27.29 -14.22 -4.21
N LEU A 172 27.38 -15.52 -4.46
CA LEU A 172 27.81 -16.54 -3.51
C LEU A 172 29.24 -16.98 -3.85
N MET A 173 30.14 -16.96 -2.87
CA MET A 173 31.54 -17.37 -3.05
C MET A 173 32.09 -17.98 -1.76
N GLY A 174 32.18 -19.30 -1.70
CA GLY A 174 32.54 -20.02 -0.48
C GLY A 174 31.56 -19.70 0.66
N GLY A 175 32.06 -19.27 1.82
CA GLY A 175 31.22 -18.81 2.93
C GLY A 175 30.64 -17.40 2.77
N HIS A 176 30.97 -16.68 1.70
CA HIS A 176 30.56 -15.29 1.49
C HIS A 176 29.28 -15.21 0.65
N SER A 177 28.38 -14.32 1.04
CA SER A 177 27.21 -13.92 0.27
C SER A 177 27.09 -12.39 0.26
N ILE A 178 27.00 -11.80 -0.93
CA ILE A 178 26.71 -10.37 -1.13
C ILE A 178 25.38 -10.29 -1.85
N THR A 179 24.40 -9.62 -1.25
CA THR A 179 23.06 -9.45 -1.81
C THR A 179 22.74 -7.97 -1.98
N GLY A 180 22.28 -7.60 -3.17
CA GLY A 180 21.61 -6.33 -3.44
C GLY A 180 20.17 -6.59 -3.84
N LYS A 181 19.23 -5.75 -3.38
CA LYS A 181 17.82 -5.81 -3.76
C LYS A 181 17.33 -4.42 -4.13
N PHE A 182 16.71 -4.31 -5.29
CA PHE A 182 16.00 -3.14 -5.75
C PHE A 182 14.49 -3.40 -5.64
N ARG A 183 13.76 -2.44 -5.09
CA ARG A 183 12.30 -2.48 -4.95
C ARG A 183 11.72 -1.25 -5.64
N TYR A 184 10.70 -1.47 -6.45
CA TYR A 184 10.04 -0.45 -7.26
C TYR A 184 8.54 -0.50 -7.06
N ILE A 185 7.94 0.67 -6.89
CA ILE A 185 6.49 0.89 -6.94
C ILE A 185 6.26 2.01 -7.94
N ASP A 186 5.39 1.78 -8.92
CA ASP A 186 5.08 2.75 -9.97
C ASP A 186 4.45 4.03 -9.43
N GLU A 187 4.51 5.07 -10.25
CA GLU A 187 3.71 6.27 -10.01
C GLU A 187 2.21 5.96 -10.18
N TYR A 188 1.36 6.72 -9.49
CA TYR A 188 -0.09 6.54 -9.58
C TYR A 188 -0.82 7.85 -9.30
N LYS A 189 -2.07 7.94 -9.74
CA LYS A 189 -2.91 9.13 -9.59
C LYS A 189 -3.36 9.29 -8.14
N ASN A 190 -3.29 10.51 -7.62
CA ASN A 190 -3.88 10.90 -6.35
C ASN A 190 -5.28 11.51 -6.58
N ASP A 191 -6.31 10.74 -6.28
CA ASP A 191 -7.73 11.06 -6.49
C ASP A 191 -8.38 11.83 -5.31
N GLN A 192 -7.61 12.19 -4.27
CA GLN A 192 -8.15 12.88 -3.08
C GLN A 192 -8.47 14.37 -3.31
N SER A 193 -7.72 15.08 -4.16
CA SER A 193 -7.99 16.47 -4.60
C SER A 193 -6.85 16.97 -5.51
N ASN A 194 -7.22 17.64 -6.61
CA ASN A 194 -6.33 18.27 -7.59
C ASN A 194 -5.50 17.35 -8.53
N ASN A 195 -5.90 16.08 -8.75
CA ASN A 195 -5.33 15.17 -9.75
C ASN A 195 -3.78 15.15 -9.81
N GLY A 196 -3.12 15.19 -8.66
CA GLY A 196 -1.67 15.08 -8.59
C GLY A 196 -1.18 13.66 -8.90
N ILE A 197 0.07 13.53 -9.31
CA ILE A 197 0.76 12.23 -9.39
C ILE A 197 1.45 11.98 -8.05
N VAL A 198 1.27 10.77 -7.52
CA VAL A 198 2.16 10.21 -6.52
C VAL A 198 3.33 9.62 -7.28
N GLU A 199 4.52 10.18 -7.08
CA GLU A 199 5.73 9.75 -7.80
C GLU A 199 6.05 8.28 -7.52
N ALA A 200 6.76 7.64 -8.44
CA ALA A 200 7.27 6.29 -8.24
C ALA A 200 8.22 6.25 -7.03
N TRP A 201 8.32 5.08 -6.39
CA TRP A 201 9.22 4.86 -5.25
C TRP A 201 10.22 3.77 -5.52
N GLU A 202 11.49 4.10 -5.28
CA GLU A 202 12.64 3.27 -5.58
C GLU A 202 13.50 3.09 -4.33
N VAL A 203 13.74 1.84 -3.93
CA VAL A 203 14.54 1.55 -2.74
C VAL A 203 15.56 0.47 -3.03
N PHE A 204 16.79 0.70 -2.58
CA PHE A 204 17.86 -0.28 -2.66
C PHE A 204 18.26 -0.79 -1.27
N ASP A 205 18.28 -2.10 -1.09
CA ASP A 205 18.74 -2.77 0.11
C ASP A 205 20.04 -3.53 -0.21
N ALA A 206 20.95 -3.60 0.77
CA ALA A 206 22.18 -4.36 0.63
C ALA A 206 22.45 -5.19 1.89
N GLN A 207 22.98 -6.39 1.70
CA GLN A 207 23.41 -7.27 2.79
C GLN A 207 24.69 -8.00 2.40
N TYR A 208 25.61 -8.11 3.35
CA TYR A 208 26.73 -9.01 3.29
C TYR A 208 26.63 -10.04 4.42
N THR A 209 26.85 -11.30 4.09
CA THR A 209 26.84 -12.42 5.03
C THR A 209 28.12 -13.23 4.87
N TYR A 210 28.71 -13.64 6.00
CA TYR A 210 29.80 -14.59 6.04
C TYR A 210 29.46 -15.74 6.98
N THR A 211 29.49 -16.95 6.43
CA THR A 211 29.30 -18.20 7.16
C THR A 211 30.64 -18.90 7.32
N MET A 212 31.00 -19.18 8.57
CA MET A 212 32.24 -19.83 8.99
C MET A 212 31.90 -21.17 9.61
N ASN A 213 32.45 -22.24 9.05
CA ASN A 213 32.22 -23.59 9.54
C ASN A 213 33.21 -23.88 10.68
N GLY A 214 32.71 -24.36 11.82
CA GLY A 214 33.54 -24.82 12.94
C GLY A 214 34.30 -23.72 13.70
N LEU A 215 33.87 -22.46 13.60
CA LEU A 215 34.45 -21.37 14.39
C LEU A 215 34.10 -21.53 15.88
N ILE A 216 32.86 -21.92 16.19
CA ILE A 216 32.41 -22.23 17.55
C ILE A 216 31.76 -23.62 17.55
N GLY A 217 32.46 -24.62 18.09
CA GLY A 217 31.96 -25.99 18.12
C GLY A 217 31.89 -26.62 16.72
N GLU A 218 30.94 -27.53 16.52
CA GLU A 218 30.76 -28.25 15.24
C GLU A 218 29.81 -27.54 14.26
N GLY A 219 29.02 -26.57 14.74
CA GLY A 219 28.03 -25.88 13.91
C GLY A 219 28.56 -24.62 13.22
N ASP A 220 27.76 -24.13 12.28
CA ASP A 220 28.09 -22.95 11.48
C ASP A 220 27.88 -21.66 12.28
N THR A 221 28.85 -20.76 12.18
CA THR A 221 28.75 -19.39 12.68
C THR A 221 28.45 -18.45 11.51
N THR A 222 27.33 -17.74 11.54
CA THR A 222 26.94 -16.79 10.50
C THR A 222 26.90 -15.37 11.05
N LEU A 223 27.63 -14.46 10.42
CA LEU A 223 27.57 -13.02 10.67
C LEU A 223 27.00 -12.33 9.44
N SER A 224 26.02 -11.44 9.63
CA SER A 224 25.47 -10.61 8.57
C SER A 224 25.46 -9.15 8.97
N ILE A 225 25.80 -8.28 8.02
CA ILE A 225 25.61 -6.83 8.10
C ILE A 225 24.77 -6.42 6.91
N GLY A 226 23.75 -5.61 7.14
CA GLY A 226 22.88 -5.14 6.08
C GLY A 226 22.30 -3.78 6.37
N ALA A 227 21.80 -3.15 5.31
CA ALA A 227 21.07 -1.92 5.38
C ALA A 227 19.88 -2.00 4.40
N ASN A 228 18.69 -1.71 4.91
CA ASN A 228 17.53 -1.47 4.07
C ASN A 228 17.51 0.03 3.72
N ASN A 229 17.13 0.35 2.48
CA ASN A 229 17.11 1.72 1.97
C ASN A 229 18.47 2.43 2.11
N ILE A 230 19.50 1.89 1.46
CA ILE A 230 20.89 2.36 1.63
C ILE A 230 21.09 3.81 1.20
N PHE A 231 20.26 4.28 0.27
CA PHE A 231 20.26 5.65 -0.26
C PHE A 231 19.39 6.61 0.54
N ASP A 232 18.71 6.13 1.60
CA ASP A 232 17.88 6.96 2.48
C ASP A 232 16.74 7.67 1.73
N GLU A 233 16.12 6.97 0.78
CA GLU A 233 15.01 7.47 -0.02
C GLU A 233 13.70 7.37 0.76
N ASP A 234 13.07 8.51 1.04
CA ASP A 234 11.76 8.54 1.70
C ASP A 234 10.65 8.11 0.73
N PRO A 235 9.58 7.45 1.20
CA PRO A 235 8.42 7.22 0.35
C PRO A 235 7.79 8.55 -0.12
N PRO A 236 7.17 8.57 -1.31
CA PRO A 236 6.54 9.76 -1.89
C PRO A 236 5.61 10.45 -0.91
N ALA A 237 5.78 11.76 -0.79
CA ALA A 237 5.01 12.64 0.07
C ALA A 237 3.65 12.99 -0.56
N LEU A 238 2.58 12.82 0.20
CA LEU A 238 1.25 13.32 -0.09
C LEU A 238 0.92 14.47 0.83
N THR A 239 0.60 15.61 0.26
CA THR A 239 0.03 16.70 1.06
C THR A 239 -1.44 16.40 1.29
N ARG A 240 -1.88 16.31 2.55
CA ARG A 240 -3.32 16.26 2.85
C ARG A 240 -3.91 17.63 2.56
N LEU A 241 -4.97 17.66 1.75
CA LEU A 241 -5.70 18.89 1.43
C LEU A 241 -7.08 18.89 2.13
N ASP A 242 -7.61 20.06 2.43
CA ASP A 242 -9.01 20.25 2.83
C ASP A 242 -9.94 20.15 1.61
N SER A 243 -11.25 20.25 1.84
CA SER A 243 -12.28 20.20 0.79
C SER A 243 -12.14 21.31 -0.26
N ASP A 244 -11.42 22.39 0.07
CA ASP A 244 -11.17 23.53 -0.81
C ASP A 244 -9.81 23.44 -1.52
N GLY A 245 -9.07 22.33 -1.34
CA GLY A 245 -7.77 22.09 -1.95
C GLY A 245 -6.58 22.76 -1.25
N ASN A 246 -6.77 23.31 -0.05
CA ASN A 246 -5.69 23.90 0.74
C ASN A 246 -5.00 22.85 1.62
N PRO A 247 -3.67 22.91 1.81
CA PRO A 247 -2.97 22.01 2.74
C PRO A 247 -3.55 22.05 4.16
N LEU A 248 -3.96 20.88 4.68
CA LEU A 248 -4.42 20.76 6.06
C LEU A 248 -3.26 21.09 7.02
N PRO A 249 -3.42 22.07 7.91
CA PRO A 249 -2.37 22.43 8.85
C PRO A 249 -2.18 21.33 9.90
N TYR A 250 -0.97 20.75 9.96
CA TYR A 250 -0.46 20.09 11.15
C TYR A 250 -0.04 21.16 12.17
N GLN A 251 -0.78 21.26 13.27
CA GLN A 251 -0.35 22.07 14.42
C GLN A 251 0.48 21.21 15.37
N SER A 252 1.81 21.27 15.28
CA SER A 252 2.66 20.80 16.37
C SER A 252 2.87 21.92 17.38
N ALA A 253 2.47 21.71 18.63
CA ALA A 253 2.78 22.64 19.71
C ALA A 253 4.29 22.69 19.94
N SER A 254 4.94 23.77 19.50
CA SER A 254 6.33 24.08 19.88
C SER A 254 6.32 25.19 20.93
N ALA A 255 7.30 25.17 21.85
CA ALA A 255 7.40 26.07 23.00
C ALA A 255 7.60 27.57 22.66
N GLY A 256 7.40 27.98 21.41
CA GLY A 256 7.50 29.38 20.95
C GLY A 256 6.43 29.79 19.93
N GLY A 257 5.41 28.97 19.66
CA GLY A 257 4.35 29.30 18.70
C GLY A 257 3.87 28.08 17.91
N LEU A 258 2.65 28.18 17.38
CA LEU A 258 2.10 27.22 16.43
C LEU A 258 2.85 27.36 15.10
N ILE A 259 3.58 26.32 14.72
CA ILE A 259 4.08 26.13 13.37
C ILE A 259 3.03 25.34 12.59
N THR A 260 2.48 25.93 11.53
CA THR A 260 1.60 25.24 10.57
C THR A 260 2.47 24.62 9.49
N ASN A 261 2.77 23.32 9.63
CA ASN A 261 3.33 22.53 8.55
C ASN A 261 2.19 21.72 7.93
N GLY A 262 2.12 21.54 6.61
CA GLY A 262 1.08 20.68 6.02
C GLY A 262 1.23 19.24 6.50
N LEU A 263 0.13 18.54 6.80
CA LEU A 263 0.17 17.10 7.03
C LEU A 263 0.67 16.42 5.75
N THR A 264 1.84 15.78 5.83
CA THR A 264 2.40 15.00 4.73
C THR A 264 2.22 13.51 5.04
N ASP A 265 1.27 12.85 4.38
CA ASP A 265 1.09 11.40 4.43
C ASP A 265 2.04 10.74 3.43
N ARG A 266 2.65 9.60 3.76
CA ARG A 266 3.52 8.87 2.82
C ARG A 266 3.02 7.43 2.68
N PRO A 267 2.15 7.13 1.71
CA PRO A 267 1.67 5.78 1.49
C PRO A 267 2.80 4.94 0.90
N GLY A 268 3.43 4.13 1.74
CA GLY A 268 4.43 3.16 1.31
C GLY A 268 4.26 1.79 1.95
N TYR A 269 3.41 1.65 2.98
CA TYR A 269 3.31 0.39 3.70
C TYR A 269 1.95 0.12 4.39
N ASP A 270 1.18 1.16 4.69
CA ASP A 270 -0.16 1.05 5.28
C ASP A 270 -0.85 2.41 5.13
N ASP A 271 -1.87 2.51 4.27
CA ASP A 271 -2.66 3.72 4.04
C ASP A 271 -3.62 4.02 5.21
N ARG A 272 -3.74 3.11 6.19
CA ARG A 272 -4.72 3.18 7.28
C ARG A 272 -4.11 3.19 8.70
N ALA A 273 -2.85 2.80 8.90
CA ALA A 273 -2.28 2.67 10.25
C ALA A 273 -1.28 3.75 10.70
N GLY A 274 -0.99 4.79 9.92
CA GLY A 274 -0.23 5.96 10.41
C GLY A 274 1.19 5.67 10.93
N HIS A 275 1.77 4.52 10.56
CA HIS A 275 3.15 4.16 10.91
C HIS A 275 4.07 4.47 9.73
N ASP A 276 4.95 5.45 9.92
CA ASP A 276 5.97 5.86 8.95
C ASP A 276 7.33 5.27 9.37
N LEU A 277 7.79 4.24 8.66
CA LEU A 277 9.17 3.74 8.80
C LEU A 277 10.06 4.60 7.91
N ARG A 278 10.61 5.67 8.49
CA ARG A 278 11.52 6.58 7.78
C ARG A 278 12.96 6.09 7.76
N GLY A 279 13.59 6.35 6.64
CA GLY A 279 15.04 6.31 6.45
C GLY A 279 15.67 4.93 6.44
N ARG A 280 17.00 4.94 6.49
CA ARG A 280 17.83 3.75 6.42
C ARG A 280 17.83 2.95 7.72
N ILE A 281 17.56 1.65 7.62
CA ILE A 281 17.71 0.71 8.75
C ILE A 281 18.99 -0.10 8.55
N VAL A 282 19.99 0.14 9.39
CA VAL A 282 21.22 -0.67 9.44
C VAL A 282 21.09 -1.72 10.53
N TYR A 283 21.43 -2.97 10.22
CA TYR A 283 21.35 -4.07 11.15
C TYR A 283 22.56 -5.00 11.07
N VAL A 284 22.84 -5.65 12.19
CA VAL A 284 23.80 -6.75 12.30
C VAL A 284 23.06 -7.96 12.86
N LYS A 285 23.26 -9.13 12.25
CA LYS A 285 22.69 -10.40 12.71
C LYS A 285 23.80 -11.39 12.95
N PHE A 286 23.70 -12.12 14.06
CA PHE A 286 24.57 -13.23 14.41
C PHE A 286 23.72 -14.48 14.61
N SER A 287 24.18 -15.60 14.08
CA SER A 287 23.57 -16.92 14.31
C SER A 287 24.67 -17.97 14.50
N GLN A 288 24.43 -18.91 15.42
CA GLN A 288 25.31 -20.03 15.72
C GLN A 288 24.49 -21.32 15.74
N GLY A 289 24.88 -22.30 14.94
CA GLY A 289 24.40 -23.67 15.09
C GLY A 289 25.16 -24.40 16.21
N PHE A 290 24.48 -25.18 17.04
CA PHE A 290 25.11 -26.04 18.04
C PHE A 290 24.92 -27.51 17.68
#